data_AF-A0AA92BPP5-F1
#
_entry.id   AF-A0AA92BPP5-F1
#
_cell.length_a   1.000
_cell.length_b   1.000
_cell.length_c   1.000
_cell.angle_alpha   90.00
_cell.angle_beta   90.00
_cell.angle_gamma   90.00
#
_symmetry.space_group_name_H-M   'P 1'
#
loop_
_entity.id
_entity.type
_entity.pdbx_description
1 polymer ?
#
loop_
_entity_poly.entity_id
_entity_poly.type
_entity_poly.pdbx_seq_one_letter_code
_entity_poly.pdbx_strand_id
1 'polypeptide(L)'
;MTDQLISTFIEKWLDFDLQLREKRGLDCGSLEVLMDLLEQIEIGLEGQGSIPKNLAGIFLDMWGSMTSSADMYDQDMQSKIYQAADHLADCARGICTG
;
A
#
# COMPACT_ATOMS: atom_id res chain seq x y z
N MET A 1 3.48 18.93 -5.04
CA MET A 1 2.31 18.42 -4.29
C MET A 1 2.32 16.90 -4.31
N THR A 2 2.34 16.28 -5.49
CA THR A 2 2.47 14.83 -5.67
C THR A 2 3.68 14.22 -4.96
N ASP A 3 4.86 14.86 -5.02
CA ASP A 3 6.06 14.36 -4.31
C ASP A 3 5.89 14.29 -2.78
N GLN A 4 5.12 15.22 -2.20
CA GLN A 4 4.81 15.22 -0.77
C GLN A 4 3.83 14.10 -0.44
N LEU A 5 2.80 13.90 -1.27
CA LEU A 5 1.85 12.78 -1.14
C LEU A 5 2.58 11.43 -1.21
N ILE A 6 3.50 11.27 -2.16
CA ILE A 6 4.32 10.06 -2.30
C ILE A 6 5.18 9.84 -1.05
N SER A 7 5.83 10.88 -0.54
CA SER A 7 6.66 10.78 0.68
C SER A 7 5.80 10.37 1.88
N THR A 8 4.63 10.99 2.06
CA THR A 8 3.68 10.64 3.12
C THR A 8 3.14 9.23 2.97
N PHE A 9 2.80 8.79 1.75
CA PHE A 9 2.40 7.41 1.49
C PHE A 9 3.50 6.42 1.88
N ILE A 10 4.75 6.66 1.48
CA ILE A 10 5.87 5.78 1.80
C ILE A 10 6.06 5.67 3.31
N GLU A 11 6.05 6.79 4.04
CA GLU A 11 6.17 6.79 5.51
C GLU A 11 5.03 5.98 6.17
N LYS A 12 3.78 6.24 5.77
CA LYS A 12 2.62 5.53 6.31
C LYS A 12 2.62 4.05 5.97
N TRP A 13 3.07 3.71 4.77
CA TRP A 13 3.21 2.34 4.32
C TRP A 13 4.21 1.58 5.19
N LEU A 14 5.38 2.17 5.43
CA LEU A 14 6.43 1.54 6.26
C LEU A 14 5.95 1.32 7.71
N ASP A 15 5.22 2.28 8.28
CA ASP A 15 4.62 2.15 9.60
C ASP A 15 3.57 1.02 9.64
N PHE A 16 2.69 0.97 8.65
CA PHE A 16 1.64 -0.05 8.54
C PHE A 16 2.22 -1.46 8.37
N ASP A 17 3.19 -1.61 7.46
CA ASP A 17 3.91 -2.86 7.21
C ASP A 17 4.67 -3.33 8.46
N LEU A 18 5.28 -2.41 9.21
CA LEU A 18 5.90 -2.73 10.51
C LEU A 18 4.86 -3.27 11.52
N GLN A 19 3.68 -2.65 11.63
CA GLN A 19 2.63 -3.11 12.54
C GLN A 19 2.17 -4.54 12.22
N LEU A 20 2.02 -4.87 10.92
CA LEU A 20 1.69 -6.22 10.47
C LEU A 20 2.78 -7.21 10.87
N ARG A 21 4.06 -6.87 10.66
CA ARG A 21 5.20 -7.71 11.06
C ARG A 21 5.30 -7.94 12.56
N GLU A 22 4.94 -6.93 13.36
CA GLU A 22 4.95 -6.99 14.82
C GLU A 22 3.73 -7.69 15.43
N LYS A 23 2.89 -8.35 14.61
CA LYS A 23 1.68 -9.05 15.04
C LYS A 23 0.64 -8.17 15.72
N ARG A 24 0.57 -6.87 15.38
CA ARG A 24 -0.40 -5.92 15.95
C ARG A 24 -1.79 -6.02 15.32
N GLY A 25 -1.94 -6.85 14.28
CA GLY A 25 -3.18 -6.99 13.52
C GLY A 25 -3.30 -5.97 12.40
N LEU A 26 -4.37 -6.09 11.63
CA LEU A 26 -4.71 -5.18 10.55
C LEU A 26 -5.41 -3.93 11.10
N ASP A 27 -4.77 -2.77 11.02
CA ASP A 27 -5.41 -1.49 11.29
C ASP A 27 -6.14 -0.98 10.06
N CYS A 28 -7.47 -1.15 10.04
CA CYS A 28 -8.31 -0.70 8.93
C CYS A 28 -8.25 0.82 8.72
N GLY A 29 -8.04 1.62 9.77
CA GLY A 29 -7.94 3.07 9.62
C GLY A 29 -6.68 3.48 8.88
N SER A 30 -5.56 2.82 9.19
CA SER A 30 -4.30 3.02 8.45
C SER A 30 -4.40 2.51 7.01
N LEU A 31 -5.12 1.41 6.76
CA LEU A 31 -5.39 0.91 5.41
C LEU A 31 -6.19 1.92 4.57
N GLU A 32 -7.29 2.46 5.11
CA GLU A 32 -8.09 3.50 4.43
C GLU A 32 -7.24 4.73 4.07
N VAL A 33 -6.41 5.20 5.02
CA VAL A 33 -5.49 6.33 4.75
C VAL A 33 -4.51 6.01 3.61
N LEU A 34 -3.99 4.78 3.53
CA LEU A 34 -3.11 4.38 2.43
C LEU A 34 -3.83 4.39 1.09
N MET A 35 -5.07 3.91 1.04
CA MET A 35 -5.89 3.90 -0.17
C MET A 35 -6.21 5.33 -0.64
N ASP A 36 -6.62 6.21 0.28
CA ASP A 36 -6.89 7.62 -0.02
C ASP A 36 -5.66 8.36 -0.55
N LEU A 37 -4.47 8.02 -0.04
CA LEU A 37 -3.20 8.57 -0.52
C LEU A 37 -2.88 8.07 -1.93
N LEU A 38 -3.11 6.79 -2.23
CA LEU A 38 -2.91 6.23 -3.57
C LEU A 38 -3.84 6.88 -4.59
N GLU A 39 -5.12 7.08 -4.26
CA GLU A 39 -6.06 7.78 -5.14
C GLU A 39 -5.61 9.22 -5.42
N GLN A 40 -5.17 9.96 -4.40
CA GLN A 40 -4.64 11.32 -4.59
C GLN A 40 -3.34 11.34 -5.40
N ILE A 41 -2.49 10.33 -5.26
CA ILE A 41 -1.27 10.17 -6.06
C ILE A 41 -1.63 9.88 -7.52
N GLU A 42 -2.61 9.01 -7.78
CA GLU A 42 -3.13 8.72 -9.12
C GLU A 42 -3.57 9.99 -9.83
N ILE A 43 -4.45 10.77 -9.20
CA ILE A 43 -4.91 12.07 -9.71
C ILE A 43 -3.72 13.02 -9.94
N GLY A 44 -2.76 13.03 -9.02
CA GLY A 44 -1.56 13.87 -9.11
C GLY A 44 -0.55 13.44 -10.20
N LEU A 45 -0.66 12.22 -10.70
CA LEU A 45 0.18 11.64 -11.75
C LEU A 45 -0.56 11.47 -13.09
N GLU A 46 -1.85 11.79 -13.15
CA GLU A 46 -2.68 11.63 -14.35
C GLU A 46 -2.02 12.27 -15.59
N GLY A 47 -1.94 11.51 -16.68
CA GLY A 47 -1.32 11.94 -17.93
C GLY A 47 0.22 11.97 -17.92
N GLN A 48 0.87 11.58 -16.83
CA GLN A 48 2.32 11.39 -16.79
C GLN A 48 2.69 10.00 -17.30
N GLY A 49 3.55 9.90 -18.31
CA GLY A 49 4.02 8.62 -18.85
C GLY A 49 5.02 7.86 -17.99
N SER A 50 5.21 8.26 -16.72
CA SER A 50 6.19 7.66 -15.82
C SER A 50 5.81 7.88 -14.36
N ILE A 51 6.04 6.87 -13.53
CA ILE A 51 5.91 6.97 -12.08
C ILE A 51 7.28 7.20 -11.40
N PRO A 52 7.33 7.93 -10.28
CA PRO A 52 8.56 8.07 -9.50
C PRO A 52 9.13 6.72 -9.03
N LYS A 53 10.45 6.58 -9.12
CA LYS A 53 11.16 5.31 -8.85
C LYS A 53 10.97 4.79 -7.43
N ASN A 54 10.90 5.68 -6.44
CA ASN A 54 10.66 5.33 -5.05
C ASN A 54 9.28 4.69 -4.86
N LEU A 55 8.24 5.24 -5.50
CA LEU A 55 6.89 4.69 -5.49
C LEU A 55 6.84 3.33 -6.18
N ALA A 56 7.47 3.21 -7.36
CA ALA A 56 7.58 1.95 -8.09
C ALA A 56 8.24 0.83 -7.25
N GLY A 57 9.27 1.18 -6.47
CA GLY A 57 9.92 0.25 -5.55
C GLY A 57 8.96 -0.32 -4.50
N ILE A 58 8.11 0.53 -3.91
CA ILE A 58 7.09 0.07 -2.96
C ILE A 58 6.07 -0.85 -3.62
N PHE A 59 5.58 -0.50 -4.81
CA PHE A 59 4.57 -1.31 -5.50
C PHE A 59 5.02 -2.73 -5.82
N LEU A 60 6.32 -2.92 -6.09
CA LEU A 60 6.89 -4.24 -6.34
C LEU A 60 6.89 -5.13 -5.09
N ASP A 61 7.09 -4.55 -3.92
CA ASP A 61 7.29 -5.30 -2.67
C ASP A 61 6.01 -5.39 -1.81
N MET A 62 5.07 -4.47 -2.00
CA MET A 62 3.89 -4.27 -1.13
C MET A 62 3.08 -5.53 -0.89
N TRP A 63 2.62 -6.20 -1.96
CA TRP A 63 1.81 -7.41 -1.86
C TRP A 63 2.61 -8.56 -1.22
N GLY A 64 3.88 -8.73 -1.60
CA GLY A 64 4.76 -9.74 -1.05
C GLY A 64 5.01 -9.56 0.45
N SER A 65 5.20 -8.32 0.90
CA SER A 65 5.43 -8.02 2.33
C SER A 65 4.21 -8.33 3.19
N MET A 66 3.02 -7.94 2.73
CA MET A 66 1.76 -8.22 3.45
C MET A 66 1.45 -9.69 3.48
N THR A 67 1.54 -10.37 2.34
CA THR A 67 1.22 -11.80 2.25
C THR A 67 2.17 -12.64 3.09
N SER A 68 3.47 -12.33 3.08
CA SER A 68 4.44 -12.97 3.97
C SER A 68 4.14 -12.70 5.45
N SER A 69 3.62 -11.52 5.80
CA SER A 69 3.24 -11.21 7.18
C SER A 69 1.94 -11.90 7.59
N ALA A 70 1.02 -12.14 6.66
CA ALA A 70 -0.27 -12.77 6.91
C ALA A 70 -0.12 -14.20 7.48
N ASP A 71 0.91 -14.94 7.07
CA ASP A 71 1.21 -16.30 7.53
C ASP A 71 1.53 -16.38 9.04
N MET A 72 1.75 -15.25 9.69
CA MET A 72 2.00 -15.16 11.13
C MET A 72 0.72 -15.08 11.99
N TYR A 73 -0.45 -14.93 11.35
CA TYR A 73 -1.74 -14.72 11.98
C TYR A 73 -2.65 -15.95 11.88
N ASP A 74 -3.79 -15.91 12.58
CA ASP A 74 -4.85 -16.91 12.39
C ASP A 74 -5.54 -16.75 11.03
N GLN A 75 -6.32 -17.77 10.65
CA GLN A 75 -6.94 -17.84 9.32
C GLN A 75 -7.87 -16.65 9.01
N ASP A 76 -8.58 -16.14 10.03
CA ASP A 76 -9.51 -15.02 9.86
C ASP A 76 -8.75 -13.72 9.57
N MET A 77 -7.69 -13.43 10.33
CA MET A 77 -6.87 -12.24 10.13
C MET A 77 -5.99 -12.37 8.88
N GLN A 78 -5.45 -13.56 8.59
CA GLN A 78 -4.69 -13.85 7.38
C GLN A 78 -5.54 -13.52 6.13
N SER A 79 -6.80 -13.96 6.10
CA SER A 79 -7.73 -13.68 5.00
C SER A 79 -7.97 -12.17 4.82
N LYS A 80 -8.10 -11.41 5.92
CA LYS A 80 -8.25 -9.96 5.87
C LYS A 80 -7.01 -9.25 5.35
N ILE A 81 -5.82 -9.70 5.75
CA ILE A 81 -4.54 -9.13 5.27
C ILE A 81 -4.39 -9.39 3.78
N TYR A 82 -4.74 -10.58 3.28
CA TYR A 82 -4.72 -10.85 1.84
C TYR A 82 -5.68 -9.94 1.06
N GLN A 83 -6.92 -9.76 1.53
CA GLN A 83 -7.86 -8.83 0.90
C GLN A 83 -7.34 -7.39 0.88
N ALA A 84 -6.73 -6.93 1.98
CA ALA A 84 -6.12 -5.61 2.06
C ALA A 84 -4.93 -5.47 1.08
N ALA A 85 -4.11 -6.51 0.95
CA ALA A 85 -2.98 -6.53 0.03
C ALA A 85 -3.45 -6.46 -1.43
N ASP A 86 -4.50 -7.20 -1.78
CA ASP A 86 -5.10 -7.18 -3.11
C ASP A 86 -5.67 -5.78 -3.43
N HIS A 87 -6.39 -5.16 -2.49
CA HIS A 87 -6.92 -3.81 -2.67
C HIS A 87 -5.82 -2.77 -2.91
N LEU A 88 -4.75 -2.78 -2.11
CA LEU A 88 -3.63 -1.86 -2.30
C LEU A 88 -2.90 -2.11 -3.62
N ALA A 89 -2.74 -3.38 -4.03
CA ALA A 89 -2.14 -3.74 -5.30
C ALA A 89 -3.00 -3.29 -6.49
N ASP A 90 -4.32 -3.35 -6.37
CA ASP A 90 -5.25 -2.85 -7.38
C ASP A 90 -5.16 -1.33 -7.54
N CYS A 91 -5.13 -0.57 -6.43
CA CYS A 91 -4.88 0.88 -6.45
C CYS A 91 -3.53 1.22 -7.11
N ALA A 92 -2.45 0.51 -6.73
CA ALA A 92 -1.13 0.71 -7.32
C ALA A 92 -1.11 0.40 -8.83
N ARG A 93 -1.87 -0.60 -9.27
CA ARG A 93 -2.02 -0.93 -10.69
C ARG A 93 -2.75 0.17 -11.46
N GLY A 94 -3.77 0.80 -10.86
CA GLY A 94 -4.46 1.97 -11.41
C GLY A 94 -3.45 3.06 -11.80
N ILE A 95 -2.60 3.46 -10.84
CA ILE A 95 -1.53 4.45 -11.05
C ILE A 95 -0.54 4.06 -12.16
N CYS A 96 -0.27 2.77 -12.36
CA CYS A 96 0.68 2.31 -13.37
C CYS A 96 0.06 2.19 -14.78
N THR A 97 -1.27 2.23 -14.90
CA THR A 97 -1.98 1.97 -16.16
C THR A 97 -2.86 3.12 -16.64
N GLY A 98 -3.19 4.07 -15.76
CA GLY A 98 -3.81 5.36 -16.10
C GLY A 98 -2.82 6.33 -16.71
#